data_AF-A0A374BP49-F1
#
_entry.id   AF-A0A374BP49-F1
#
_cell.length_a   1.000
_cell.length_b   1.000
_cell.length_c   1.000
_cell.angle_alpha   90.00
_cell.angle_beta   90.00
_cell.angle_gamma   90.00
#
_symmetry.space_group_name_H-M   'P 1'
#
loop_
_entity.id
_entity.type
_entity.pdbx_description
1 polymer ?
#
loop_
_entity_poly.entity_id
_entity_poly.type
_entity_poly.pdbx_seq_one_letter_code
_entity_poly.pdbx_strand_id
1 'polypeptide(L)'
;MVYNEKKVELLRQRYPEGTRICLDHMEDLCPVESGTNGTIIGVDDIGSVMVKWDNGRTLNLLPDEDKFHTIKHEQTQSDEQTEENTENEEIAEIEELSEEPEMDMSM
;
A
#
# COMPACT_ATOMS: atom_id res chain seq x y z
N MET A 1 7.84 2.39 -12.06
CA MET A 1 7.86 1.42 -10.96
C MET A 1 7.45 0.06 -11.51
N VAL A 2 8.35 -0.92 -11.48
CA VAL A 2 7.98 -2.31 -11.83
C VAL A 2 7.46 -2.92 -10.54
N TYR A 3 6.15 -3.20 -10.48
CA TYR A 3 5.60 -3.92 -9.34
C TYR A 3 6.15 -5.34 -9.36
N ASN A 4 6.70 -5.78 -8.23
CA ASN A 4 7.34 -7.09 -8.13
C ASN A 4 6.24 -8.16 -8.20
N GLU A 5 6.30 -9.12 -9.12
CA GLU A 5 5.25 -10.14 -9.33
C GLU A 5 4.87 -10.87 -8.03
N LYS A 6 5.84 -11.08 -7.15
CA LYS A 6 5.64 -11.65 -5.81
C LYS A 6 4.72 -10.80 -4.91
N LYS A 7 4.81 -9.46 -4.99
CA LYS A 7 3.94 -8.55 -4.22
C LYS A 7 2.50 -8.65 -4.73
N VAL A 8 2.32 -8.76 -6.05
CA VAL A 8 0.99 -8.92 -6.67
C VAL A 8 0.35 -10.24 -6.28
N GLU A 9 1.11 -11.35 -6.27
CA GLU A 9 0.60 -12.65 -5.79
C GLU A 9 0.15 -12.59 -4.32
N LEU A 10 0.92 -11.93 -3.46
CA LEU A 10 0.53 -11.72 -2.05
C LEU A 10 -0.76 -10.90 -1.94
N LEU A 11 -0.91 -9.84 -2.74
CA LEU A 11 -2.14 -9.04 -2.78
C LEU A 11 -3.34 -9.86 -3.26
N ARG A 12 -3.18 -10.70 -4.30
CA ARG A 12 -4.22 -11.61 -4.76
C ARG A 12 -4.66 -12.61 -3.70
N GLN A 13 -3.73 -13.11 -2.90
CA GLN A 13 -4.05 -13.99 -1.77
C GLN A 13 -4.73 -13.23 -0.63
N ARG A 14 -4.34 -11.99 -0.38
CA ARG A 14 -4.91 -11.13 0.67
C ARG A 14 -6.34 -10.68 0.36
N TYR A 15 -6.59 -10.36 -0.90
CA TYR A 15 -7.84 -9.83 -1.42
C TYR A 15 -8.41 -10.76 -2.50
N PRO A 16 -9.01 -11.90 -2.11
CA PRO A 16 -9.59 -12.83 -3.07
C PRO A 16 -10.82 -12.24 -3.75
N GLU A 17 -11.06 -12.67 -4.98
CA GLU A 17 -12.26 -12.33 -5.74
C GLU A 17 -13.55 -12.69 -4.96
N GLY A 18 -14.56 -11.84 -5.07
CA GLY A 18 -15.83 -11.99 -4.35
C GLY A 18 -15.82 -11.43 -2.91
N THR A 19 -14.69 -10.90 -2.44
CA THR A 19 -14.63 -10.24 -1.13
C THR A 19 -15.43 -8.94 -1.14
N ARG A 20 -16.30 -8.75 -0.14
CA ARG A 20 -17.09 -7.54 0.05
C ARG A 20 -16.32 -6.52 0.86
N ILE A 21 -16.20 -5.29 0.36
CA ILE A 21 -15.50 -4.20 1.03
C ILE A 21 -16.38 -2.95 1.11
N CYS A 22 -16.05 -2.06 2.03
CA CYS A 22 -16.62 -0.72 2.14
C CYS A 22 -15.50 0.30 1.96
N LEU A 23 -15.74 1.32 1.15
CA LEU A 23 -14.81 2.43 0.99
C LEU A 23 -14.92 3.38 2.18
N ASP A 24 -13.82 3.71 2.83
CA ASP A 24 -13.80 4.74 3.87
C ASP A 24 -13.37 6.08 3.28
N HIS A 25 -12.26 6.10 2.54
CA HIS A 25 -11.72 7.29 1.88
C HIS A 25 -10.97 6.90 0.62
N MET A 26 -11.09 7.75 -0.40
CA MET A 26 -10.41 7.58 -1.68
C MET A 26 -9.80 8.90 -2.11
N GLU A 27 -8.50 8.87 -2.42
CA GLU A 27 -7.77 10.05 -2.90
C GLU A 27 -7.69 10.02 -4.44
N ASP A 28 -8.83 10.25 -5.10
CA ASP A 28 -8.93 10.25 -6.57
C ASP A 28 -9.58 11.53 -7.09
N LEU A 29 -9.40 11.84 -8.36
CA LEU A 29 -10.00 13.00 -9.05
C LEU A 29 -11.53 12.94 -9.10
N CYS A 30 -12.10 11.73 -9.06
CA CYS A 30 -13.54 11.49 -9.04
C CYS A 30 -13.86 10.38 -8.03
N PRO A 31 -13.75 10.67 -6.72
CA PRO A 31 -13.84 9.65 -5.69
C PRO A 31 -15.23 9.01 -5.69
N VAL A 32 -15.29 7.77 -5.24
CA VAL A 32 -16.55 7.13 -4.87
C VAL A 32 -16.93 7.64 -3.47
N GLU A 33 -18.22 7.82 -3.21
CA GLU A 33 -18.66 8.27 -1.89
C GLU A 33 -18.22 7.28 -0.80
N SER A 34 -17.65 7.83 0.28
CA SER A 34 -17.34 7.08 1.50
C SER A 34 -18.60 6.35 2.00
N GLY A 35 -18.43 5.11 2.45
CA GLY A 35 -19.52 4.22 2.81
C GLY A 35 -20.09 3.40 1.64
N THR A 36 -19.61 3.59 0.41
CA THR A 36 -20.05 2.75 -0.71
C THR A 36 -19.48 1.35 -0.57
N ASN A 37 -20.33 0.34 -0.74
CA ASN A 37 -19.91 -1.05 -0.74
C ASN A 37 -19.47 -1.47 -2.15
N GLY A 38 -18.43 -2.29 -2.19
CA GLY A 38 -17.86 -2.83 -3.41
C GLY A 38 -17.53 -4.31 -3.27
N THR A 39 -17.38 -4.97 -4.40
CA THR A 39 -16.96 -6.38 -4.48
C THR A 39 -15.65 -6.44 -5.24
N ILE A 40 -14.62 -7.03 -4.62
CA ILE A 40 -13.35 -7.25 -5.28
C ILE A 40 -13.56 -8.23 -6.43
N ILE A 41 -13.15 -7.85 -7.63
CA ILE A 41 -13.20 -8.71 -8.82
C ILE A 41 -11.82 -9.29 -9.17
N GLY A 42 -10.73 -8.72 -8.64
CA GLY A 42 -9.39 -9.23 -8.83
C GLY A 42 -8.32 -8.19 -8.49
N VAL A 43 -7.06 -8.55 -8.72
CA VAL A 43 -5.91 -7.63 -8.60
C VAL A 43 -5.13 -7.65 -9.91
N ASP A 44 -4.84 -6.46 -10.43
CA ASP A 44 -4.07 -6.25 -11.65
C ASP A 44 -2.58 -6.57 -11.43
N ASP A 45 -1.84 -6.76 -12.53
CA ASP A 45 -0.40 -7.00 -12.57
C ASP A 45 0.45 -5.84 -12.03
N ILE A 46 -0.14 -4.65 -11.92
CA ILE A 46 0.45 -3.47 -11.29
C ILE A 46 0.18 -3.37 -9.79
N GLY A 47 -0.55 -4.33 -9.19
CA GLY A 47 -0.86 -4.33 -7.75
C GLY A 47 -2.09 -3.52 -7.35
N SER A 48 -2.87 -3.03 -8.30
CA SER A 48 -4.16 -2.37 -8.03
C SER A 48 -5.27 -3.39 -7.81
N VAL A 49 -6.10 -3.18 -6.80
CA VAL A 49 -7.24 -4.03 -6.48
C VAL A 49 -8.45 -3.56 -7.30
N MET A 50 -8.89 -4.35 -8.26
CA MET A 50 -10.08 -4.05 -9.03
C MET A 50 -11.34 -4.31 -8.21
N VAL A 51 -12.19 -3.29 -8.07
CA VAL A 51 -13.43 -3.36 -7.29
C VAL A 51 -14.61 -2.93 -8.14
N LYS A 52 -15.67 -3.74 -8.11
CA LYS A 52 -16.98 -3.40 -8.64
C LYS A 52 -17.85 -2.82 -7.54
N TRP A 53 -18.11 -1.53 -7.60
CA TRP A 53 -18.95 -0.81 -6.64
C TRP A 53 -20.43 -1.02 -6.91
N ASP A 54 -21.23 -1.01 -5.85
CA ASP A 54 -22.70 -1.17 -5.95
C ASP A 54 -23.37 -0.01 -6.67
N ASN A 55 -22.76 1.18 -6.69
CA ASN A 55 -23.26 2.34 -7.44
C ASN A 55 -23.15 2.15 -8.97
N GLY A 56 -22.63 1.01 -9.44
CA GLY A 56 -22.46 0.69 -10.86
C GLY A 56 -21.10 1.11 -11.44
N ARG A 57 -20.25 1.81 -10.67
CA ARG A 57 -18.88 2.12 -11.06
C ARG A 57 -17.98 0.91 -10.85
N THR A 58 -16.97 0.79 -11.68
CA THR A 58 -15.87 -0.16 -11.49
C THR A 58 -14.61 0.68 -11.38
N LEU A 59 -13.95 0.62 -10.25
CA LEU A 59 -12.81 1.48 -9.96
C LEU A 59 -11.78 0.70 -9.17
N ASN A 60 -10.52 0.98 -9.48
CA ASN A 60 -9.39 0.29 -8.88
C ASN A 60 -8.98 1.00 -7.60
N LEU A 61 -8.72 0.22 -6.56
CA LEU A 61 -8.17 0.71 -5.31
C LEU A 61 -6.68 0.43 -5.24
N LEU A 62 -5.95 1.39 -4.71
CA LEU A 62 -4.55 1.25 -4.36
C LEU A 62 -4.47 0.97 -2.86
N PRO A 63 -4.09 -0.24 -2.42
CA PRO A 63 -4.01 -0.54 -0.99
C PRO A 63 -2.95 0.30 -0.25
N ASP A 64 -2.03 0.93 -0.98
CA ASP A 64 -1.04 1.84 -0.42
C ASP A 64 -1.58 3.30 -0.25
N GLU A 65 -2.64 3.69 -0.96
CA GLU A 65 -3.16 5.08 -0.97
C GLU A 65 -4.62 5.19 -0.46
N ASP A 66 -5.47 4.23 -0.82
CA ASP A 66 -6.89 4.22 -0.51
C ASP A 66 -7.21 3.52 0.81
N LYS A 67 -8.25 4.02 1.51
CA LYS A 67 -8.69 3.47 2.79
C LYS A 67 -10.00 2.73 2.63
N PHE A 68 -9.99 1.44 2.93
CA PHE A 68 -11.17 0.58 2.86
C PHE A 68 -11.07 -0.57 3.85
N HIS A 69 -12.23 -1.08 4.27
CA HIS A 69 -12.30 -2.25 5.14
C HIS A 69 -13.14 -3.37 4.53
N THR A 70 -12.82 -4.61 4.91
CA THR A 70 -13.58 -5.78 4.46
C THR A 70 -14.83 -5.98 5.31
N ILE A 71 -15.99 -6.08 4.67
CA ILE A 71 -17.27 -6.35 5.32
C ILE A 71 -17.45 -7.87 5.40
N LYS A 72 -16.84 -8.50 6.40
CA LYS A 72 -17.23 -9.86 6.80
C LYS A 72 -18.36 -9.74 7.81
N HIS A 73 -19.49 -10.39 7.55
CA HIS A 73 -20.57 -10.46 8.51
C HIS A 73 -20.01 -11.01 9.84
N GLU A 74 -20.18 -10.22 10.91
CA GLU A 74 -19.67 -10.40 12.28
C GLU A 74 -18.15 -10.27 12.48
N GLN A 75 -17.65 -9.03 12.57
CA GLN A 75 -17.32 -8.38 13.86
C GLN A 75 -16.59 -7.05 13.62
N THR A 76 -17.01 -6.04 14.37
CA THR A 76 -16.39 -4.73 14.57
C THR A 76 -14.88 -4.84 14.78
N GLN A 77 -14.06 -4.26 13.91
CA GLN A 77 -12.75 -3.75 14.33
C GLN A 77 -12.25 -2.69 13.33
N SER A 78 -12.13 -1.49 13.88
CA SER A 78 -11.34 -0.35 13.42
C SER A 78 -9.89 -0.79 13.22
N ASP A 79 -9.38 -0.74 11.99
CA ASP A 79 -7.95 -0.82 11.71
C ASP A 79 -7.51 0.51 11.11
N GLU A 80 -6.87 1.30 11.98
CA GLU A 80 -5.99 2.40 11.62
C GLU A 80 -4.83 1.82 10.80
N GLN A 81 -4.96 1.78 9.47
CA GLN A 81 -3.79 1.65 8.61
C GLN A 81 -3.12 3.03 8.53
N THR A 82 -2.38 3.32 9.58
CA THR A 82 -1.34 4.34 9.59
C THR A 82 -0.06 3.67 9.13
N GLU A 83 0.29 3.82 7.86
CA GLU A 83 1.69 3.76 7.44
C GLU A 83 2.08 5.16 6.97
N GLU A 84 2.55 5.96 7.95
CA GLU A 84 3.42 7.10 7.69
C GLU A 84 4.68 6.62 6.96
N ASN A 85 5.12 7.36 5.93
CA ASN A 85 6.51 7.63 5.50
C ASN A 85 6.43 8.14 4.03
N THR A 86 6.13 9.41 3.70
CA THR A 86 6.25 10.61 4.54
C THR A 86 7.70 11.03 4.76
N GLU A 87 8.48 11.25 3.69
CA GLU A 87 9.79 11.95 3.68
C GLU A 87 10.99 11.07 4.12
N ASN A 88 12.14 11.09 3.43
CA ASN A 88 13.17 12.11 3.60
C ASN A 88 13.94 12.38 2.30
N GLU A 89 13.82 13.61 1.81
CA GLU A 89 14.85 14.29 1.02
C GLU A 89 16.11 14.54 1.87
N GLU A 90 17.26 14.66 1.19
CA GLU A 90 18.51 15.31 1.63
C GLU A 90 19.28 14.74 2.85
N ILE A 91 20.37 14.01 2.57
CA ILE A 91 21.62 14.18 3.34
C ILE A 91 22.79 14.25 2.34
N ALA A 92 23.27 15.48 2.15
CA ALA A 92 24.57 15.79 1.57
C ALA A 92 25.69 15.41 2.55
N GLU A 93 26.90 15.25 2.00
CA GLU A 93 28.19 15.18 2.70
C GLU A 93 28.54 13.84 3.38
N ILE A 94 29.42 13.09 2.70
CA ILE A 94 30.39 12.21 3.34
C ILE A 94 31.76 12.50 2.71
N GLU A 95 32.39 13.59 3.16
CA GLU A 95 33.85 13.66 3.24
C GLU A 95 34.27 12.99 4.55
N GLU A 96 34.82 11.78 4.48
CA GLU A 96 35.94 11.37 5.33
C GLU A 96 36.52 10.06 4.77
N LEU A 97 37.50 10.21 3.87
CA LEU A 97 38.34 9.11 3.43
C LEU A 97 39.29 8.78 4.59
N SER A 98 38.95 7.75 5.36
CA SER A 98 39.83 7.13 6.34
C SER A 98 41.04 6.49 5.64
N GLU A 99 42.23 7.03 5.84
CA GLU A 99 43.48 6.28 5.66
C GLU A 99 43.99 5.86 7.05
N GLU A 100 43.94 4.56 7.32
CA GLU A 100 44.60 3.90 8.45
C GLU A 100 46.11 3.66 8.15
N PRO A 101 46.84 2.81 8.89
CA PRO A 101 47.46 3.05 10.21
C PRO A 101 48.97 2.79 10.16
N GLU A 102 49.81 3.62 10.78
CA GLU A 102 51.23 3.26 10.99
C GLU A 102 51.44 2.89 12.47
N MET A 103 51.34 1.58 12.70
CA MET A 103 51.94 0.90 13.84
C MET A 103 53.47 1.02 13.72
N ASP A 104 54.12 1.67 14.69
CA ASP A 104 55.50 1.31 15.03
C ASP A 104 55.62 1.07 16.55
N MET A 105 55.78 -0.21 16.89
CA MET A 105 56.27 -0.70 18.16
C MET A 105 57.80 -0.73 18.12
N SER A 106 58.47 0.17 18.85
CA SER A 106 59.80 -0.04 19.47
C SER A 106 60.15 1.24 20.25
N MET A 107 60.76 1.28 21.44
CA MET A 107 61.55 0.35 22.26
C MET A 107 61.47 0.82 23.74
#